data_AF-A0A357WVJ0-F1
#
_entry.id   AF-A0A357WVJ0-F1
#
_cell.length_a   1.000
_cell.length_b   1.000
_cell.length_c   1.000
_cell.angle_alpha   90.00
_cell.angle_beta   90.00
_cell.angle_gamma   90.00
#
_symmetry.space_group_name_H-M   'P 1'
#
loop_
_entity.id
_entity.type
_entity.pdbx_description
1 polymer ?
#
loop_
_entity_poly.entity_id
_entity_poly.type
_entity_poly.pdbx_seq_one_letter_code
_entity_poly.pdbx_strand_id
1 'polypeptide(L)'
;LGDELDDSGKSAEDAGGKFDKLGGILKGIGVAMGAVAVAAGAAAIKLGKEVVQQFGELEQNLGGSEAVFGAYAASIQKTGEEAYRNLGVSQSEYLATANKMGALFQGSGIQQQKSLELTEKAMQRAADMASVMGVDMQMALDSVAGAAKGNFTMMDNLGVAMNATNIQAYALAKGLDFTWNTATQAEKAEIAMQMFFENTEQYAGNFARESTQTITGSIGMLQAALGSFTGGLGNANADMTNLTENLVDAFRAVVANIVPVLENIVTALP
;
A
#
# COMPACT_ATOMS: atom_id res chain seq x y z
N LEU A 1 -5.27 -18.17 48.40
CA LEU A 1 -4.00 -17.49 48.03
C LEU A 1 -3.03 -18.44 47.31
N GLY A 2 -2.78 -19.67 47.77
CA GLY A 2 -1.96 -20.65 47.02
C GLY A 2 -2.65 -21.24 45.79
N ASP A 3 -3.91 -21.67 45.91
CA ASP A 3 -4.62 -22.36 44.82
C ASP A 3 -5.05 -21.45 43.65
N GLU A 4 -5.30 -20.16 43.90
CA GLU A 4 -5.63 -19.15 42.88
C GLU A 4 -4.39 -18.70 42.06
N LEU A 5 -3.21 -18.79 42.67
CA LEU A 5 -1.93 -18.54 42.00
C LEU A 5 -1.48 -19.76 41.17
N ASP A 6 -1.88 -20.97 41.58
CA ASP A 6 -1.61 -22.22 40.85
C ASP A 6 -2.51 -22.37 39.61
N ASP A 7 -3.77 -21.92 39.67
CA ASP A 7 -4.69 -21.88 38.52
C ASP A 7 -4.32 -20.78 37.50
N SER A 8 -3.80 -19.65 38.01
CA SER A 8 -3.23 -18.58 37.17
C SER A 8 -1.89 -19.00 36.54
N GLY A 9 -1.10 -19.81 37.25
CA GLY A 9 0.14 -20.41 36.75
C GLY A 9 -0.09 -21.46 35.66
N LYS A 10 -1.09 -22.33 35.84
CA LYS A 10 -1.49 -23.34 34.83
C LYS A 10 -2.14 -22.71 33.60
N SER A 11 -2.94 -21.67 33.77
CA SER A 11 -3.49 -20.90 32.63
C SER A 11 -2.40 -20.14 31.86
N ALA A 12 -1.34 -19.70 32.54
CA ALA A 12 -0.17 -19.08 31.92
C ALA A 12 0.79 -20.12 31.28
N GLU A 13 0.88 -21.34 31.81
CA GLU A 13 1.61 -22.46 31.19
C GLU A 13 0.89 -23.02 29.96
N ASP A 14 -0.45 -23.10 29.96
CA ASP A 14 -1.24 -23.51 28.80
C ASP A 14 -1.30 -22.43 27.72
N ALA A 15 -1.35 -21.15 28.11
CA ALA A 15 -1.13 -20.04 27.20
C ALA A 15 0.31 -20.05 26.65
N GLY A 16 1.30 -20.28 27.50
CA GLY A 16 2.73 -20.37 27.15
C GLY A 16 3.05 -21.52 26.20
N GLY A 17 2.47 -22.70 26.39
CA GLY A 17 2.66 -23.87 25.52
C GLY A 17 2.02 -23.72 24.13
N LYS A 18 0.93 -22.95 24.03
CA LYS A 18 0.32 -22.55 22.74
C LYS A 18 1.07 -21.40 22.09
N PHE A 19 1.63 -20.50 22.90
CA PHE A 19 2.51 -19.41 22.48
C PHE A 19 3.91 -19.89 22.07
N ASP A 20 4.38 -21.05 22.52
CA ASP A 20 5.66 -21.64 22.09
C ASP A 20 5.57 -22.31 20.70
N LYS A 21 4.40 -22.84 20.32
CA LYS A 21 4.14 -23.32 18.95
C LYS A 21 3.95 -22.17 17.97
N LEU A 22 3.20 -21.14 18.37
CA LEU A 22 3.14 -19.86 17.64
C LEU A 22 4.51 -19.17 17.63
N GLY A 23 5.25 -19.27 18.72
CA GLY A 23 6.61 -18.81 18.92
C GLY A 23 7.63 -19.55 18.06
N GLY A 24 7.33 -20.74 17.53
CA GLY A 24 8.16 -21.40 16.51
C GLY A 24 7.98 -20.79 15.11
N ILE A 25 6.78 -20.34 14.78
CA ILE A 25 6.44 -19.71 13.48
C ILE A 25 6.76 -18.21 13.51
N LEU A 26 6.50 -17.55 14.65
CA LEU A 26 6.95 -16.19 14.97
C LEU A 26 8.42 -16.13 15.32
N LYS A 27 9.09 -17.20 15.78
CA LYS A 27 10.56 -17.29 15.69
C LYS A 27 10.97 -17.44 14.24
N GLY A 28 10.23 -18.10 13.35
CA GLY A 28 10.53 -18.06 11.91
C GLY A 28 10.60 -16.63 11.33
N ILE A 29 9.69 -15.75 11.76
CA ILE A 29 9.59 -14.34 11.30
C ILE A 29 10.43 -13.38 12.19
N GLY A 30 10.53 -13.66 13.47
CA GLY A 30 11.33 -12.94 14.47
C GLY A 30 12.81 -13.33 14.46
N VAL A 31 13.19 -14.47 13.88
CA VAL A 31 14.56 -14.81 13.44
C VAL A 31 14.84 -14.10 12.12
N ALA A 32 13.83 -13.76 11.30
CA ALA A 32 14.05 -12.87 10.16
C ALA A 32 14.32 -11.42 10.59
N MET A 33 13.70 -10.91 11.67
CA MET A 33 13.98 -9.57 12.21
C MET A 33 15.10 -9.53 13.28
N GLY A 34 15.32 -10.62 14.03
CA GLY A 34 16.26 -10.70 15.15
C GLY A 34 17.46 -11.64 14.95
N ALA A 35 17.47 -12.47 13.90
CA ALA A 35 18.63 -13.30 13.52
C ALA A 35 19.33 -12.81 12.25
N VAL A 36 19.28 -11.51 12.00
CA VAL A 36 20.32 -10.84 11.19
C VAL A 36 21.69 -10.93 11.88
N ALA A 37 21.76 -11.29 13.17
CA ALA A 37 23.01 -11.26 13.93
C ALA A 37 23.91 -12.51 13.83
N VAL A 38 23.45 -13.74 13.53
CA VAL A 38 24.34 -14.93 13.65
C VAL A 38 24.06 -16.07 12.66
N ALA A 39 24.06 -15.77 11.35
CA ALA A 39 24.32 -16.75 10.29
C ALA A 39 25.12 -16.07 9.15
N ALA A 40 26.29 -15.55 9.51
CA ALA A 40 27.06 -14.59 8.73
C ALA A 40 27.80 -15.24 7.54
N GLY A 41 27.42 -14.84 6.33
CA GLY A 41 28.02 -15.27 5.07
C GLY A 41 27.02 -15.12 3.93
N ALA A 42 26.25 -16.18 3.66
CA ALA A 42 25.28 -16.17 2.55
C ALA A 42 24.05 -15.28 2.81
N ALA A 43 23.53 -15.24 4.04
CA ALA A 43 22.36 -14.41 4.38
C ALA A 43 22.71 -12.91 4.40
N ALA A 44 23.89 -12.55 4.90
CA ALA A 44 24.38 -11.17 4.89
C ALA A 44 24.68 -10.66 3.46
N ILE A 45 25.24 -11.51 2.59
CA ILE A 45 25.46 -11.16 1.18
C ILE A 45 24.13 -11.03 0.43
N LYS A 46 23.17 -11.93 0.68
CA LYS A 46 21.83 -11.84 0.06
C LYS A 46 21.10 -10.58 0.52
N LEU A 47 21.09 -10.31 1.82
CA LEU A 47 20.50 -9.10 2.39
C LEU A 47 21.20 -7.84 1.85
N GLY A 48 22.54 -7.82 1.80
CA GLY A 48 23.29 -6.69 1.23
C GLY A 48 22.97 -6.45 -0.24
N LYS A 49 22.84 -7.52 -1.05
CA LYS A 49 22.42 -7.40 -2.46
C LYS A 49 20.98 -6.88 -2.59
N GLU A 50 20.09 -7.37 -1.75
CA GLU A 50 18.67 -7.00 -1.75
C GLU A 50 18.46 -5.56 -1.29
N VAL A 51 19.18 -5.12 -0.26
CA VAL A 51 19.25 -3.71 0.16
C VAL A 51 19.77 -2.84 -0.98
N VAL A 52 20.89 -3.20 -1.62
CA VAL A 52 21.45 -2.40 -2.73
C VAL A 52 20.46 -2.31 -3.91
N GLN A 53 19.76 -3.40 -4.23
CA GLN A 53 18.78 -3.40 -5.31
C GLN A 53 17.55 -2.54 -4.95
N GLN A 54 16.93 -2.81 -3.79
CA GLN A 54 15.75 -2.09 -3.32
C GLN A 54 16.04 -0.60 -3.11
N PHE A 55 17.22 -0.27 -2.58
CA PHE A 55 17.68 1.11 -2.47
C PHE A 55 17.92 1.73 -3.84
N GLY A 56 18.57 1.04 -4.78
CA GLY A 56 18.77 1.58 -6.13
C GLY A 56 17.46 1.89 -6.86
N GLU A 57 16.46 1.02 -6.70
CA GLU A 57 15.10 1.25 -7.20
C GLU A 57 14.45 2.45 -6.49
N LEU A 58 14.55 2.51 -5.15
CA LEU A 58 14.02 3.62 -4.36
C LEU A 58 14.70 4.95 -4.71
N GLU A 59 16.03 4.99 -4.85
CA GLU A 59 16.82 6.16 -5.21
C GLU A 59 16.39 6.69 -6.58
N GLN A 60 16.19 5.79 -7.55
CA GLN A 60 15.67 6.15 -8.86
C GLN A 60 14.25 6.74 -8.76
N ASN A 61 13.39 6.17 -7.91
CA ASN A 61 12.03 6.63 -7.73
C ASN A 61 11.94 7.96 -6.96
N LEU A 62 12.84 8.19 -6.00
CA LEU A 62 13.01 9.48 -5.33
C LEU A 62 13.44 10.55 -6.34
N GLY A 63 14.50 10.30 -7.12
CA GLY A 63 14.93 11.24 -8.17
C GLY A 63 13.87 11.47 -9.26
N GLY A 64 13.11 10.44 -9.61
CA GLY A 64 11.96 10.55 -10.51
C GLY A 64 10.86 11.46 -9.95
N SER A 65 10.60 11.39 -8.65
CA SER A 65 9.60 12.25 -8.00
C SER A 65 10.03 13.71 -7.95
N GLU A 66 11.33 13.98 -7.78
CA GLU A 66 11.89 15.33 -7.90
C GLU A 66 11.75 15.88 -9.31
N ALA A 67 12.02 15.06 -10.33
CA ALA A 67 11.87 15.46 -11.72
C ALA A 67 10.40 15.74 -12.11
N VAL A 68 9.46 14.93 -11.62
CA VAL A 68 8.03 15.06 -11.97
C VAL A 68 7.34 16.14 -11.13
N PHE A 69 7.55 16.14 -9.81
CA PHE A 69 6.78 16.98 -8.89
C PHE A 69 7.54 18.21 -8.38
N GLY A 70 8.83 18.35 -8.69
CA GLY A 70 9.61 19.55 -8.40
C GLY A 70 9.52 19.96 -6.93
N ALA A 71 9.00 21.16 -6.67
CA ALA A 71 8.83 21.70 -5.32
C ALA A 71 7.90 20.84 -4.43
N TYR A 72 7.05 20.00 -5.03
CA TYR A 72 6.12 19.12 -4.30
C TYR A 72 6.67 17.70 -4.07
N ALA A 73 7.88 17.39 -4.53
CA ALA A 73 8.47 16.06 -4.43
C ALA A 73 8.53 15.58 -2.97
N ALA A 74 8.94 16.43 -2.04
CA ALA A 74 8.96 16.09 -0.62
C ALA A 74 7.59 15.66 -0.06
N SER A 75 6.49 16.23 -0.59
CA SER A 75 5.14 15.83 -0.19
C SER A 75 4.85 14.40 -0.60
N ILE A 76 5.08 14.06 -1.87
CA ILE A 76 4.76 12.72 -2.37
C ILE A 76 5.72 11.65 -1.83
N GLN A 77 6.99 12.01 -1.61
CA GLN A 77 7.97 11.13 -0.96
C GLN A 77 7.54 10.76 0.45
N LYS A 78 7.04 11.74 1.22
CA LYS A 78 6.48 11.51 2.55
C LYS A 78 5.20 10.67 2.51
N THR A 79 4.28 10.95 1.59
CA THR A 79 3.10 10.10 1.38
C THR A 79 3.50 8.66 1.06
N GLY A 80 4.60 8.46 0.33
CA GLY A 80 5.18 7.15 0.04
C GLY A 80 5.68 6.38 1.26
N GLU A 81 6.21 7.07 2.29
CA GLU A 81 6.64 6.42 3.53
C GLU A 81 5.46 5.81 4.29
N GLU A 82 4.28 6.44 4.19
CA GLU A 82 3.03 5.99 4.81
C GLU A 82 2.20 5.07 3.90
N ALA A 83 2.62 4.84 2.66
CA ALA A 83 1.86 4.08 1.66
C ALA A 83 1.63 2.63 2.06
N TYR A 84 2.51 2.02 2.86
CA TYR A 84 2.35 0.65 3.37
C TYR A 84 1.03 0.48 4.14
N ARG A 85 0.61 1.51 4.89
CA ARG A 85 -0.57 1.47 5.75
C ARG A 85 -1.86 1.67 4.97
N ASN A 86 -1.84 2.64 4.06
CA ASN A 86 -3.02 3.15 3.37
C ASN A 86 -3.24 2.52 1.99
N LEU A 87 -2.19 1.95 1.40
CA LEU A 87 -2.19 1.33 0.08
C LEU A 87 -1.55 -0.06 0.05
N GLY A 88 -0.84 -0.51 1.09
CA GLY A 88 -0.24 -1.85 1.13
C GLY A 88 0.90 -2.05 0.15
N VAL A 89 1.56 -0.96 -0.26
CA VAL A 89 2.71 -0.98 -1.18
C VAL A 89 3.92 -0.33 -0.52
N SER A 90 5.11 -0.73 -0.96
CA SER A 90 6.35 -0.11 -0.49
C SER A 90 6.47 1.35 -0.99
N GLN A 91 7.30 2.15 -0.31
CA GLN A 91 7.61 3.52 -0.74
C GLN A 91 8.11 3.55 -2.20
N SER A 92 8.95 2.59 -2.59
CA SER A 92 9.49 2.51 -3.94
C SER A 92 8.39 2.28 -4.98
N GLU A 93 7.51 1.29 -4.77
CA GLU A 93 6.38 0.98 -5.66
C GLU A 93 5.38 2.13 -5.75
N TYR A 94 5.10 2.77 -4.62
CA TYR A 94 4.27 3.97 -4.55
C TYR A 94 4.86 5.06 -5.44
N LEU A 95 6.14 5.41 -5.24
CA LEU A 95 6.81 6.47 -5.99
C LEU A 95 6.94 6.14 -7.48
N ALA A 96 7.24 4.89 -7.84
CA ALA A 96 7.30 4.45 -9.24
C ALA A 96 5.96 4.72 -9.96
N THR A 97 4.85 4.35 -9.32
CA THR A 97 3.51 4.57 -9.85
C THR A 97 3.15 6.05 -9.87
N ALA A 98 3.42 6.76 -8.77
CA ALA A 98 3.14 8.18 -8.63
C ALA A 98 3.87 9.01 -9.69
N ASN A 99 5.16 8.72 -9.94
CA ASN A 99 5.96 9.40 -10.95
C ASN A 99 5.36 9.22 -12.35
N LYS A 100 4.94 7.99 -12.68
CA LYS A 100 4.29 7.67 -13.95
C LYS A 100 2.96 8.40 -14.10
N MET A 101 2.10 8.36 -13.08
CA MET A 101 0.81 9.05 -13.10
C MET A 101 0.97 10.57 -13.17
N GLY A 102 1.87 11.12 -12.35
CA GLY A 102 2.14 12.55 -12.31
C GLY A 102 2.63 13.08 -13.66
N ALA A 103 3.55 12.34 -14.30
CA ALA A 103 4.04 12.66 -15.64
C ALA A 103 2.95 12.57 -16.72
N LEU A 104 2.05 11.57 -16.62
CA LEU A 104 0.92 11.44 -17.55
C LEU A 104 -0.06 12.60 -17.41
N PHE A 105 -0.44 12.96 -16.18
CA PHE A 105 -1.31 14.11 -15.95
C PHE A 105 -0.68 15.41 -16.43
N GLN A 106 0.60 15.65 -16.12
CA GLN A 106 1.30 16.84 -16.60
C GLN A 106 1.43 16.86 -18.13
N GLY A 107 1.74 15.72 -18.74
CA GLY A 107 1.78 15.56 -20.20
C GLY A 107 0.42 15.79 -20.88
N SER A 108 -0.70 15.62 -20.16
CA SER A 108 -2.04 15.93 -20.65
C SER A 108 -2.39 17.43 -20.58
N GLY A 109 -1.59 18.23 -19.87
CA GLY A 109 -1.78 19.67 -19.66
C GLY A 109 -2.19 20.06 -18.23
N ILE A 110 -2.28 19.11 -17.29
CA ILE A 110 -2.62 19.38 -15.89
C ILE A 110 -1.42 19.99 -15.17
N GLN A 111 -1.64 21.04 -14.38
CA GLN A 111 -0.57 21.70 -13.63
C GLN A 111 0.06 20.77 -12.59
N GLN A 112 1.34 20.96 -12.29
CA GLN A 112 2.12 20.08 -11.39
C GLN A 112 1.44 19.85 -10.02
N GLN A 113 0.98 20.91 -9.36
CA GLN A 113 0.26 20.79 -8.08
C GLN A 113 -1.03 19.98 -8.22
N LYS A 114 -1.79 20.21 -9.29
CA LYS A 114 -3.04 19.48 -9.51
C LYS A 114 -2.79 18.02 -9.88
N SER A 115 -1.73 17.76 -10.63
CA SER A 115 -1.25 16.43 -10.98
C SER A 115 -0.85 15.63 -9.73
N LEU A 116 -0.17 16.28 -8.76
CA LEU A 116 0.10 15.69 -7.45
C LEU A 116 -1.20 15.27 -6.74
N GLU A 117 -2.13 16.21 -6.54
CA GLU A 117 -3.40 15.95 -5.85
C GLU A 117 -4.20 14.82 -6.51
N LEU A 118 -4.28 14.84 -7.84
CA LEU A 118 -4.97 13.80 -8.60
C LEU A 118 -4.26 12.46 -8.45
N THR A 119 -2.93 12.43 -8.49
CA THR A 119 -2.13 11.22 -8.33
C THR A 119 -2.35 10.59 -6.95
N GLU A 120 -2.19 11.36 -5.87
CA GLU A 120 -2.37 10.86 -4.50
C GLU A 120 -3.80 10.33 -4.29
N LYS A 121 -4.80 11.11 -4.70
CA LYS A 121 -6.21 10.73 -4.55
C LYS A 121 -6.58 9.51 -5.40
N ALA A 122 -6.05 9.43 -6.62
CA ALA A 122 -6.25 8.32 -7.54
C ALA A 122 -5.65 7.03 -7.02
N MET A 123 -4.42 7.07 -6.52
CA MET A 123 -3.75 5.91 -5.95
C MET A 123 -4.44 5.45 -4.66
N GLN A 124 -4.81 6.37 -3.77
CA GLN A 124 -5.57 6.02 -2.55
C GLN A 124 -6.89 5.34 -2.91
N ARG A 125 -7.63 5.90 -3.88
CA ARG A 125 -8.90 5.32 -4.30
C ARG A 125 -8.72 3.97 -5.01
N ALA A 126 -7.66 3.81 -5.80
CA ALA A 126 -7.32 2.53 -6.40
C ALA A 126 -7.11 1.46 -5.32
N ALA A 127 -6.38 1.80 -4.25
CA ALA A 127 -6.15 0.90 -3.13
C ALA A 127 -7.45 0.52 -2.41
N ASP A 128 -8.31 1.50 -2.16
CA ASP A 128 -9.63 1.27 -1.59
C ASP A 128 -10.46 0.30 -2.45
N MET A 129 -10.46 0.50 -3.77
CA MET A 129 -11.16 -0.39 -4.69
C MET A 129 -10.53 -1.78 -4.77
N ALA A 130 -9.20 -1.87 -4.71
CA ALA A 130 -8.49 -3.14 -4.70
C ALA A 130 -8.91 -4.00 -3.50
N SER A 131 -8.96 -3.38 -2.33
CA SER A 131 -9.41 -4.03 -1.09
C SER A 131 -10.86 -4.50 -1.17
N VAL A 132 -11.77 -3.68 -1.70
CA VAL A 132 -13.20 -4.04 -1.81
C VAL A 132 -13.44 -5.14 -2.85
N MET A 133 -12.81 -5.02 -4.01
CA MET A 133 -13.02 -5.93 -5.13
C MET A 133 -12.18 -7.22 -5.00
N GLY A 134 -11.27 -7.28 -4.03
CA GLY A 134 -10.35 -8.40 -3.85
C GLY A 134 -9.39 -8.59 -5.03
N VAL A 135 -9.03 -7.48 -5.71
CA VAL A 135 -8.10 -7.49 -6.84
C VAL A 135 -6.70 -7.11 -6.38
N ASP A 136 -5.71 -7.45 -7.19
CA ASP A 136 -4.32 -7.10 -6.95
C ASP A 136 -4.12 -5.57 -6.91
N MET A 137 -3.31 -5.11 -5.95
CA MET A 137 -3.05 -3.69 -5.74
C MET A 137 -2.34 -3.06 -6.94
N GLN A 138 -1.34 -3.74 -7.50
CA GLN A 138 -0.60 -3.23 -8.65
C GLN A 138 -1.51 -3.15 -9.88
N MET A 139 -2.40 -4.13 -10.07
CA MET A 139 -3.45 -4.06 -11.10
C MET A 139 -4.35 -2.84 -10.92
N ALA A 140 -4.79 -2.54 -9.69
CA ALA A 140 -5.64 -1.38 -9.44
C ALA A 140 -4.91 -0.06 -9.73
N LEU A 141 -3.66 0.06 -9.28
CA LEU A 141 -2.80 1.21 -9.57
C LEU A 141 -2.58 1.39 -11.08
N ASP A 142 -2.27 0.31 -11.80
CA ASP A 142 -2.10 0.34 -13.25
C ASP A 142 -3.40 0.65 -14.00
N SER A 143 -4.55 0.25 -13.46
CA SER A 143 -5.87 0.56 -14.01
C SER A 143 -6.14 2.07 -13.96
N VAL A 144 -5.88 2.70 -12.81
CA VAL A 144 -6.09 4.15 -12.66
C VAL A 144 -5.02 4.96 -13.41
N ALA A 145 -3.77 4.50 -13.44
CA ALA A 145 -2.74 5.06 -14.31
C ALA A 145 -3.12 4.93 -15.81
N GLY A 146 -3.81 3.85 -16.17
CA GLY A 146 -4.41 3.64 -17.48
C GLY A 146 -5.52 4.66 -17.79
N ALA A 147 -6.41 4.91 -16.84
CA ALA A 147 -7.46 5.89 -16.99
C ALA A 147 -6.92 7.33 -17.13
N ALA A 148 -5.81 7.66 -16.45
CA ALA A 148 -5.11 8.95 -16.60
C ALA A 148 -4.63 9.23 -18.04
N LYS A 149 -4.35 8.18 -18.84
CA LYS A 149 -4.00 8.29 -20.27
C LYS A 149 -5.18 8.07 -21.22
N GLY A 150 -6.41 8.00 -20.69
CA GLY A 150 -7.63 7.77 -21.46
C GLY A 150 -7.89 6.31 -21.86
N ASN A 151 -7.20 5.35 -21.23
CA ASN A 151 -7.47 3.92 -21.40
C ASN A 151 -8.28 3.40 -20.21
N PHE A 152 -9.56 3.15 -20.43
CA PHE A 152 -10.51 2.76 -19.37
C PHE A 152 -10.81 1.26 -19.32
N THR A 153 -10.15 0.44 -20.16
CA THR A 153 -10.46 -0.99 -20.28
C THR A 153 -10.32 -1.74 -18.97
N MET A 154 -9.47 -1.27 -18.05
CA MET A 154 -9.23 -1.94 -16.77
C MET A 154 -10.07 -1.38 -15.61
N MET A 155 -10.87 -0.33 -15.84
CA MET A 155 -11.66 0.31 -14.77
C MET A 155 -12.84 -0.55 -14.32
N ASP A 156 -13.25 -1.51 -15.15
CA ASP A 156 -14.26 -2.52 -14.83
C ASP A 156 -13.79 -3.48 -13.71
N ASN A 157 -12.50 -3.80 -13.65
CA ASN A 157 -11.89 -4.54 -12.52
C ASN A 157 -12.01 -3.78 -11.19
N LEU A 158 -12.15 -2.45 -11.26
CA LEU A 158 -12.41 -1.57 -10.13
C LEU A 158 -13.90 -1.27 -9.96
N GLY A 159 -14.78 -2.02 -10.62
CA GLY A 159 -16.24 -1.87 -10.53
C GLY A 159 -16.78 -0.58 -11.13
N VAL A 160 -16.00 0.13 -11.94
CA VAL A 160 -16.44 1.37 -12.60
C VAL A 160 -16.46 1.17 -14.11
N ALA A 161 -17.66 1.05 -14.67
CA ALA A 161 -17.84 1.13 -16.11
C ALA A 161 -17.49 2.55 -16.56
N MET A 162 -16.40 2.72 -17.32
CA MET A 162 -15.93 4.02 -17.79
C MET A 162 -15.56 3.96 -19.27
N ASN A 163 -16.09 4.89 -20.06
CA ASN A 163 -15.82 5.05 -21.48
C ASN A 163 -16.19 6.47 -21.94
N ALA A 164 -15.83 6.85 -23.17
CA ALA A 164 -16.11 8.17 -23.71
C ALA A 164 -17.60 8.59 -23.59
N THR A 165 -18.52 7.64 -23.83
CA THR A 165 -19.97 7.90 -23.80
C THR A 165 -20.46 8.22 -22.39
N ASN A 166 -20.06 7.43 -21.39
CA ASN A 166 -20.54 7.65 -20.03
C ASN A 166 -19.81 8.80 -19.32
N ILE A 167 -18.55 9.09 -19.66
CA ILE A 167 -17.85 10.29 -19.19
C ILE A 167 -18.55 11.54 -19.73
N GLN A 168 -18.94 11.54 -21.01
CA GLN A 168 -19.69 12.65 -21.57
C GLN A 168 -21.08 12.80 -20.93
N ALA A 169 -21.80 11.70 -20.71
CA ALA A 169 -23.09 11.72 -20.01
C ALA A 169 -22.95 12.25 -18.57
N TYR A 170 -21.89 11.85 -17.87
CA TYR A 170 -21.57 12.34 -16.54
C TYR A 170 -21.31 13.86 -16.53
N ALA A 171 -20.50 14.36 -17.45
CA ALA A 171 -20.22 15.80 -17.56
C ALA A 171 -21.50 16.60 -17.84
N LEU A 172 -22.36 16.12 -18.74
CA LEU A 172 -23.66 16.73 -19.02
C LEU A 172 -24.57 16.74 -17.78
N ALA A 173 -24.62 15.64 -17.01
CA ALA A 173 -25.38 15.57 -15.76
C ALA A 173 -24.89 16.55 -14.69
N LYS A 174 -23.60 16.92 -14.72
CA LYS A 174 -23.00 17.96 -13.87
C LYS A 174 -23.17 19.38 -14.42
N GLY A 175 -23.85 19.54 -15.56
CA GLY A 175 -24.03 20.85 -16.21
C GLY A 175 -22.76 21.40 -16.83
N LEU A 176 -21.75 20.55 -17.09
CA LEU A 176 -20.51 20.94 -17.74
C LEU A 176 -20.68 20.90 -19.25
N ASP A 177 -20.24 21.97 -19.93
CA ASP A 177 -20.17 22.01 -21.39
C ASP A 177 -18.94 21.20 -21.86
N PHE A 178 -19.13 19.89 -21.96
CA PHE A 178 -18.08 18.94 -22.30
C PHE A 178 -18.46 18.10 -23.51
N THR A 179 -17.65 18.20 -24.56
CA THR A 179 -17.77 17.34 -25.74
C THR A 179 -16.48 16.54 -25.92
N TRP A 180 -16.58 15.22 -25.83
CA TRP A 180 -15.41 14.33 -25.84
C TRP A 180 -14.48 14.56 -27.04
N ASN A 181 -15.04 14.79 -28.22
CA ASN A 181 -14.24 14.95 -29.45
C ASN A 181 -13.47 16.27 -29.53
N THR A 182 -13.88 17.30 -28.78
CA THR A 182 -13.25 18.62 -28.79
C THR A 182 -12.51 18.93 -27.50
N ALA A 183 -12.76 18.18 -26.42
CA ALA A 183 -12.09 18.33 -25.15
C ALA A 183 -10.59 17.98 -25.25
N THR A 184 -9.78 18.76 -24.54
CA THR A 184 -8.37 18.51 -24.33
C THR A 184 -8.15 17.21 -23.54
N GLN A 185 -6.92 16.69 -23.58
CA GLN A 185 -6.59 15.49 -22.81
C GLN A 185 -6.63 15.73 -21.31
N ALA A 186 -6.24 16.92 -20.84
CA ALA A 186 -6.42 17.34 -19.46
C ALA A 186 -7.89 17.28 -19.03
N GLU A 187 -8.79 17.90 -19.78
CA GLU A 187 -10.24 17.89 -19.45
C GLU A 187 -10.79 16.46 -19.42
N LYS A 188 -10.43 15.62 -20.40
CA LYS A 188 -10.85 14.20 -20.40
C LYS A 188 -10.36 13.47 -19.16
N ALA A 189 -9.09 13.63 -18.80
CA ALA A 189 -8.51 12.98 -17.63
C ALA A 189 -9.16 13.48 -16.33
N GLU A 190 -9.40 14.80 -16.21
CA GLU A 190 -10.02 15.39 -15.04
C GLU A 190 -11.48 14.92 -14.85
N ILE A 191 -12.31 14.98 -15.90
CA ILE A 191 -13.70 14.51 -15.81
C ILE A 191 -13.75 13.00 -15.57
N ALA A 192 -12.88 12.22 -16.21
CA ALA A 192 -12.80 10.77 -15.95
C ALA A 192 -12.44 10.48 -14.49
N MET A 193 -11.42 11.16 -13.94
CA MET A 193 -11.05 11.00 -12.53
C MET A 193 -12.16 11.48 -11.60
N GLN A 194 -12.86 12.57 -11.94
CA GLN A 194 -14.00 13.04 -11.15
C GLN A 194 -15.13 12.01 -11.09
N MET A 195 -15.51 11.44 -12.25
CA MET A 195 -16.48 10.34 -12.33
C MET A 195 -16.02 9.12 -11.53
N PHE A 196 -14.74 8.76 -11.62
CA PHE A 196 -14.18 7.65 -10.83
C PHE A 196 -14.33 7.93 -9.33
N PHE A 197 -13.94 9.11 -8.87
CA PHE A 197 -13.99 9.47 -7.47
C PHE A 197 -15.41 9.54 -6.90
N GLU A 198 -16.38 10.03 -7.66
CA GLU A 198 -17.76 10.08 -7.19
C GLU A 198 -18.39 8.68 -7.17
N ASN A 199 -18.17 7.87 -8.21
CA ASN A 199 -18.74 6.52 -8.28
C ASN A 199 -18.17 5.56 -7.23
N THR A 200 -16.99 5.87 -6.68
CA THR A 200 -16.30 5.01 -5.71
C THR A 200 -16.20 5.65 -4.33
N GLU A 201 -16.93 6.75 -4.08
CA GLU A 201 -16.84 7.51 -2.83
C GLU A 201 -17.17 6.67 -1.60
N GLN A 202 -18.16 5.78 -1.71
CA GLN A 202 -18.57 4.88 -0.61
C GLN A 202 -17.45 3.94 -0.12
N TYR A 203 -16.42 3.72 -0.94
CA TYR A 203 -15.31 2.82 -0.64
C TYR A 203 -14.08 3.56 -0.10
N ALA A 204 -14.11 4.89 -0.02
CA ALA A 204 -12.97 5.67 0.46
C ALA A 204 -12.51 5.23 1.87
N GLY A 205 -11.21 4.99 2.02
CA GLY A 205 -10.59 4.54 3.26
C GLY A 205 -10.85 3.06 3.61
N ASN A 206 -11.43 2.27 2.69
CA ASN A 206 -11.65 0.85 2.93
C ASN A 206 -10.33 0.09 3.11
N PHE A 207 -9.29 0.43 2.33
CA PHE A 207 -8.02 -0.28 2.43
C PHE A 207 -7.42 -0.14 3.83
N ALA A 208 -7.31 1.08 4.36
CA ALA A 208 -6.73 1.33 5.68
C ALA A 208 -7.49 0.61 6.82
N ARG A 209 -8.81 0.40 6.63
CA ARG A 209 -9.64 -0.37 7.56
C ARG A 209 -9.34 -1.86 7.49
N GLU A 210 -9.37 -2.43 6.29
CA GLU A 210 -9.17 -3.87 6.06
C GLU A 210 -7.71 -4.30 6.28
N SER A 211 -6.74 -3.43 5.99
CA SER A 211 -5.31 -3.72 6.10
C SER A 211 -4.89 -4.01 7.54
N THR A 212 -5.60 -3.46 8.53
CA THR A 212 -5.36 -3.75 9.96
C THR A 212 -6.26 -4.83 10.52
N GLN A 213 -7.42 -5.09 9.91
CA GLN A 213 -8.46 -5.98 10.44
C GLN A 213 -8.49 -7.37 9.81
N THR A 214 -7.75 -7.58 8.72
CA THR A 214 -7.70 -8.87 8.02
C THR A 214 -6.31 -9.48 8.03
N ILE A 215 -6.26 -10.82 7.98
CA ILE A 215 -4.98 -11.56 7.90
C ILE A 215 -4.25 -11.23 6.60
N THR A 216 -4.94 -11.31 5.46
CA THR A 216 -4.34 -11.01 4.16
C THR A 216 -3.86 -9.57 4.07
N GLY A 217 -4.68 -8.60 4.52
CA GLY A 217 -4.33 -7.19 4.51
C GLY A 217 -3.13 -6.87 5.41
N SER A 218 -3.09 -7.44 6.62
CA SER A 218 -1.97 -7.22 7.56
C SER A 218 -0.67 -7.86 7.08
N ILE A 219 -0.73 -9.03 6.42
CA ILE A 219 0.45 -9.65 5.79
C ILE A 219 0.96 -8.77 4.64
N GLY A 220 0.08 -8.26 3.78
CA GLY A 220 0.46 -7.34 2.69
C GLY A 220 1.10 -6.05 3.22
N MET A 221 0.49 -5.45 4.25
CA MET A 221 1.05 -4.29 4.95
C MET A 221 2.46 -4.57 5.51
N LEU A 222 2.68 -5.75 6.11
CA LEU A 222 3.99 -6.14 6.63
C LEU A 222 5.02 -6.30 5.52
N GLN A 223 4.66 -6.91 4.40
CA GLN A 223 5.53 -7.05 3.24
C GLN A 223 5.95 -5.69 2.67
N ALA A 224 4.98 -4.76 2.54
CA ALA A 224 5.23 -3.39 2.10
C ALA A 224 6.12 -2.60 3.07
N ALA A 225 5.89 -2.73 4.38
CA ALA A 225 6.72 -2.12 5.41
C ALA A 225 8.16 -2.66 5.37
N LEU A 226 8.32 -3.98 5.17
CA LEU A 226 9.64 -4.62 5.04
C LEU A 226 10.39 -4.16 3.80
N GLY A 227 9.71 -4.03 2.66
CA GLY A 227 10.29 -3.48 1.44
C GLY A 227 10.77 -2.04 1.64
N SER A 228 9.94 -1.20 2.27
CA SER A 228 10.28 0.19 2.58
C SER A 228 11.45 0.29 3.56
N PHE A 229 11.47 -0.52 4.61
CA PHE A 229 12.58 -0.59 5.57
C PHE A 229 13.88 -1.02 4.87
N THR A 230 13.82 -2.05 4.02
CA THR A 230 15.00 -2.59 3.32
C THR A 230 15.57 -1.60 2.31
N GLY A 231 14.70 -0.90 1.56
CA GLY A 231 15.12 0.23 0.70
C GLY A 231 15.69 1.39 1.52
N GLY A 232 15.06 1.71 2.66
CA GLY A 232 15.50 2.74 3.59
C GLY A 232 16.90 2.49 4.19
N LEU A 233 17.29 1.24 4.42
CA LEU A 233 18.63 0.88 4.93
C LEU A 233 19.78 1.37 4.03
N GLY A 234 19.54 1.52 2.71
CA GLY A 234 20.51 2.09 1.79
C GLY A 234 20.48 3.62 1.70
N ASN A 235 19.43 4.26 2.24
CA ASN A 235 19.21 5.69 2.16
C ASN A 235 19.66 6.41 3.43
N ALA A 236 20.74 7.19 3.34
CA ALA A 236 21.25 7.97 4.48
C ALA A 236 20.27 9.03 5.01
N ASN A 237 19.27 9.43 4.21
CA ASN A 237 18.27 10.43 4.56
C ASN A 237 16.91 9.82 4.96
N ALA A 238 16.76 8.49 4.94
CA ALA A 238 15.51 7.86 5.34
C ALA A 238 15.27 8.02 6.84
N ASP A 239 14.02 8.24 7.23
CA ASP A 239 13.61 8.18 8.63
C ASP A 239 13.53 6.71 9.09
N MET A 240 14.69 6.16 9.42
CA MET A 240 14.80 4.78 9.88
C MET A 240 14.04 4.53 11.20
N THR A 241 13.76 5.57 11.98
CA THR A 241 12.92 5.44 13.18
C THR A 241 11.49 5.16 12.75
N ASN A 242 10.94 5.99 11.86
CA ASN A 242 9.60 5.82 11.32
C ASN A 242 9.43 4.47 10.58
N LEU A 243 10.38 4.10 9.71
CA LEU A 243 10.33 2.83 8.98
C LEU A 243 10.38 1.61 9.91
N THR A 244 11.12 1.70 11.02
CA THR A 244 11.15 0.63 12.04
C THR A 244 9.82 0.56 12.80
N GLU A 245 9.26 1.70 13.20
CA GLU A 245 7.94 1.77 13.84
C GLU A 245 6.85 1.19 12.93
N ASN A 246 6.87 1.54 11.64
CA ASN A 246 5.96 1.02 10.63
C ASN A 246 6.01 -0.52 10.51
N LEU A 247 7.22 -1.08 10.52
CA LEU A 247 7.43 -2.53 10.47
C LEU A 247 6.89 -3.22 11.73
N VAL A 248 7.10 -2.62 12.90
CA VAL A 248 6.58 -3.12 14.18
C VAL A 248 5.06 -3.07 14.22
N ASP A 249 4.45 -1.98 13.76
CA ASP A 249 3.00 -1.82 13.74
C ASP A 249 2.34 -2.79 12.77
N ALA A 250 2.90 -2.98 11.58
CA ALA A 250 2.43 -3.98 10.63
C ALA A 250 2.55 -5.41 11.20
N PHE A 251 3.64 -5.71 11.90
CA PHE A 251 3.80 -7.01 12.57
C PHE A 251 2.77 -7.23 13.68
N ARG A 252 2.48 -6.20 14.49
CA ARG A 252 1.43 -6.26 15.52
C ARG A 252 0.06 -6.53 14.91
N ALA A 253 -0.26 -5.90 13.77
CA ALA A 253 -1.50 -6.16 13.06
C ALA A 253 -1.61 -7.63 12.59
N VAL A 254 -0.52 -8.21 12.06
CA VAL A 254 -0.48 -9.63 11.69
C VAL A 254 -0.75 -10.53 12.90
N VAL A 255 -0.08 -10.28 14.02
CA VAL A 255 -0.26 -11.06 15.25
C VAL A 255 -1.70 -10.96 15.76
N ALA A 256 -2.26 -9.75 15.82
CA ALA A 256 -3.64 -9.53 16.29
C ALA A 256 -4.68 -10.28 15.45
N ASN A 257 -4.45 -10.44 14.14
CA ASN A 257 -5.37 -11.13 13.24
C ASN A 257 -5.16 -12.65 13.18
N ILE A 258 -3.93 -13.14 13.38
CA ILE A 258 -3.61 -14.58 13.33
C ILE A 258 -3.96 -15.28 14.65
N VAL A 259 -3.73 -14.63 15.80
CA VAL A 259 -3.92 -15.24 17.14
C VAL A 259 -5.35 -15.79 17.33
N PRO A 260 -6.44 -15.05 17.04
CA PRO A 260 -7.80 -15.57 17.21
C PRO A 260 -8.09 -16.80 16.34
N VAL A 261 -7.52 -16.86 15.13
CA VAL A 261 -7.70 -18.03 14.23
C VAL A 261 -6.99 -19.25 14.78
N LEU A 262 -5.80 -19.08 15.34
CA LEU A 262 -5.07 -20.19 15.98
C LEU A 262 -5.78 -20.66 17.25
N GLU A 263 -6.32 -19.75 18.06
CA GLU A 263 -7.15 -20.11 19.22
C GLU A 263 -8.40 -20.91 18.81
N ASN A 264 -9.08 -20.49 17.72
CA ASN A 264 -10.21 -21.23 17.15
C ASN A 264 -9.80 -22.62 16.65
N ILE A 265 -8.64 -22.75 15.98
CA ILE A 265 -8.13 -24.06 15.54
C ILE A 265 -7.81 -24.96 16.75
N VAL A 266 -7.16 -24.42 17.78
CA VAL A 266 -6.79 -25.17 18.99
C VAL A 266 -8.01 -25.56 19.82
N THR A 267 -9.08 -24.78 19.80
CA THR A 267 -10.35 -25.11 20.47
C THR A 267 -11.24 -26.04 19.64
N ALA A 268 -11.12 -26.02 18.30
CA ALA A 268 -11.85 -26.92 17.41
C ALA A 268 -11.17 -28.27 17.20
N LEU A 269 -9.87 -28.38 17.48
CA LEU A 269 -9.14 -29.65 17.49
C LEU A 269 -9.41 -30.38 18.83
N PRO A 270 -9.82 -31.67 18.79
CA PRO A 270 -10.08 -32.46 19.98
C PRO A 270 -8.83 -32.76 20.81
#